data_AF-A0A0U3TUH2-F1
#
_entry.id   AF-A0A0U3TUH2-F1
#
_cell.length_a   1.000
_cell.length_b   1.000
_cell.length_c   1.000
_cell.angle_alpha   90.00
_cell.angle_beta   90.00
_cell.angle_gamma   90.00
#
_symmetry.space_group_name_H-M   'P 1'
#
loop_
_entity.id
_entity.type
_entity.pdbx_description
1 polymer ?
#
loop_
_entity_poly.entity_id
_entity_poly.type
_entity_poly.pdbx_seq_one_letter_code
_entity_poly.pdbx_strand_id
1 'polypeptide(L)'
;MSIHQAIASNIRQYRTIPKGSFLWLDVPGADDLLDSREVKSIPALLERYGPLNEVIVHLDTPEGDFEDEFHFDVTDLKMPPAVPVKSNGAREARDAVIANFGQKRIEHVESLVEFYAGHLLSRFRKSHQYTGPAPKIRTRWHTKTSWGSRNRITISPGYLYRPESNYFGYTFWEYQHVRQSPLIGCFFSLNRLNHVKALVAHELAHFLQFNSRYAVLPELDYATAHGEGWQYIYSITRADLNRYINN
;
A
#
# COMPACT_ATOMS: atom_id res chain seq x y z
N MET A 1 6.69 8.35 -26.13
CA MET A 1 7.55 8.39 -24.92
C MET A 1 8.53 9.54 -25.11
N SER A 2 8.63 10.46 -24.16
CA SER A 2 9.58 11.57 -24.26
C SER A 2 11.01 11.11 -23.99
N ILE A 3 12.00 11.86 -24.45
CA ILE A 3 13.42 11.60 -24.16
C ILE A 3 13.67 11.57 -22.64
N HIS A 4 13.07 12.49 -21.90
CA HIS A 4 13.10 12.49 -20.43
C HIS A 4 12.59 11.17 -19.84
N GLN A 5 11.49 10.62 -20.35
CA GLN A 5 10.96 9.34 -19.88
C GLN A 5 11.91 8.19 -20.18
N ALA A 6 12.51 8.15 -21.37
CA ALA A 6 13.46 7.10 -21.76
C ALA A 6 14.73 7.11 -20.88
N ILE A 7 15.31 8.29 -20.66
CA ILE A 7 16.49 8.49 -19.81
C ILE A 7 16.16 8.12 -18.35
N ALA A 8 15.09 8.68 -17.80
CA ALA A 8 14.68 8.41 -16.43
C ALA A 8 14.35 6.92 -16.21
N SER A 9 13.87 6.22 -17.25
CA SER A 9 13.60 4.79 -17.20
C SER A 9 14.90 3.99 -17.13
N ASN A 10 15.91 4.34 -17.94
CA ASN A 10 17.21 3.69 -17.91
C ASN A 10 17.96 3.92 -16.59
N ILE A 11 18.07 5.16 -16.13
CA ILE A 11 18.74 5.48 -14.86
C ILE A 11 18.10 4.71 -13.70
N ARG A 12 16.77 4.56 -13.69
CA ARG A 12 16.03 3.80 -12.67
C ARG A 12 16.36 2.30 -12.61
N GLN A 13 17.02 1.74 -13.61
CA GLN A 13 17.54 0.38 -13.54
C GLN A 13 18.74 0.28 -12.59
N TYR A 14 19.47 1.39 -12.40
CA TYR A 14 20.72 1.42 -11.65
C TYR A 14 20.61 2.23 -10.35
N ARG A 15 19.79 3.30 -10.30
CA ARG A 15 19.64 4.19 -9.14
C ARG A 15 18.24 4.78 -9.01
N THR A 16 17.83 5.12 -7.79
CA THR A 16 16.61 5.90 -7.57
C THR A 16 16.82 7.34 -7.99
N ILE A 17 15.86 7.93 -8.72
CA ILE A 17 15.83 9.36 -9.05
C ILE A 17 14.89 10.05 -8.03
N PRO A 18 15.42 10.87 -7.09
CA PRO A 18 14.61 11.61 -6.13
C PRO A 18 13.59 12.54 -6.78
N LYS A 19 12.54 12.91 -6.04
CA LYS A 19 11.55 13.87 -6.52
C LYS A 19 12.15 15.27 -6.49
N GLY A 20 12.11 15.97 -7.61
CA GLY A 20 12.69 17.31 -7.75
C GLY A 20 14.05 17.33 -8.45
N SER A 21 14.61 16.17 -8.78
CA SER A 21 15.85 16.06 -9.56
C SER A 21 15.71 16.59 -10.99
N PHE A 22 16.81 17.13 -11.50
CA PHE A 22 16.99 17.52 -12.89
C PHE A 22 17.84 16.47 -13.60
N LEU A 23 17.56 16.24 -14.88
CA LEU A 23 18.33 15.36 -15.74
C LEU A 23 18.89 16.23 -16.85
N TRP A 24 20.14 16.61 -16.70
CA TRP A 24 20.85 17.52 -17.59
C TRP A 24 21.52 16.73 -18.70
N LEU A 25 21.19 17.07 -19.94
CA LEU A 25 21.81 16.51 -21.13
C LEU A 25 23.04 17.33 -21.46
N ASP A 26 24.17 16.66 -21.47
CA ASP A 26 25.44 17.15 -21.96
C ASP A 26 25.72 16.46 -23.30
N VAL A 27 25.82 17.27 -24.35
CA VAL A 27 26.06 16.80 -25.72
C VAL A 27 27.55 16.98 -26.00
N PRO A 28 28.32 15.89 -26.19
CA PRO A 28 29.76 15.99 -26.42
C PRO A 28 30.09 16.92 -27.59
N GLY A 29 30.83 17.99 -27.31
CA GLY A 29 31.23 18.99 -28.31
C GLY A 29 30.27 20.18 -28.48
N ALA A 30 29.20 20.27 -27.68
CA ALA A 30 28.39 21.46 -27.53
C ALA A 30 28.66 22.14 -26.18
N ASP A 31 28.59 23.48 -26.12
CA ASP A 31 28.72 24.25 -24.87
C ASP A 31 27.40 24.34 -24.07
N ASP A 32 26.35 23.66 -24.52
CA ASP A 32 25.00 23.75 -23.96
C ASP A 32 24.69 22.56 -23.02
N LEU A 33 24.18 22.86 -21.82
CA LEU A 33 23.57 21.88 -20.92
C LEU A 33 22.05 22.05 -20.96
N LEU A 34 21.32 21.02 -21.40
CA LEU A 34 19.87 21.10 -21.61
C LEU A 34 19.11 20.28 -20.58
N ASP A 35 18.02 20.81 -20.02
CA ASP A 35 17.11 19.95 -19.27
C ASP A 35 16.43 18.97 -20.24
N SER A 36 16.53 17.67 -19.95
CA SER A 36 15.88 16.62 -20.74
C SER A 36 14.37 16.81 -20.94
N ARG A 37 13.69 17.59 -20.10
CA ARG A 37 12.25 17.94 -20.23
C ARG A 37 12.00 18.95 -21.35
N GLU A 38 12.99 19.76 -21.70
CA GLU A 38 12.90 20.77 -22.76
C GLU A 38 13.10 20.16 -24.16
N VAL A 39 13.71 18.97 -24.22
CA VAL A 39 13.96 18.25 -25.47
C VAL A 39 12.73 17.42 -25.86
N LYS A 40 12.09 17.81 -26.97
CA LYS A 40 10.85 17.18 -27.44
C LYS A 40 11.04 15.71 -27.85
N SER A 41 12.15 15.41 -28.54
CA SER A 41 12.45 14.08 -29.07
C SER A 41 13.93 13.94 -29.48
N ILE A 42 14.41 12.71 -29.64
CA ILE A 42 15.75 12.43 -30.15
C ILE A 42 15.99 13.01 -31.56
N PRO A 43 15.06 12.86 -32.54
CA PRO A 43 15.22 13.53 -33.84
C PRO A 43 15.42 15.05 -33.75
N ALA A 44 14.70 15.73 -32.84
CA ALA A 44 14.86 17.18 -32.67
C ALA A 44 16.20 17.56 -32.04
N LEU A 45 16.74 16.70 -31.16
CA LEU A 45 18.09 16.88 -30.61
C LEU A 45 19.16 16.70 -31.70
N LEU A 46 19.01 15.66 -32.55
CA LEU A 46 19.91 15.38 -33.66
C LEU A 46 19.83 16.43 -34.79
N GLU A 47 18.66 17.04 -35.00
CA GLU A 47 18.51 18.17 -35.92
C GLU A 47 19.25 19.40 -35.41
N ARG A 48 19.25 19.64 -34.10
CA ARG A 48 19.89 20.80 -33.47
C ARG A 48 21.42 20.67 -33.38
N TYR A 49 21.94 19.48 -33.04
CA TYR A 49 23.37 19.29 -32.75
C TYR A 49 24.09 18.36 -33.75
N GLY A 50 23.38 17.83 -34.75
CA GLY A 50 23.93 16.90 -35.73
C GLY A 50 23.91 15.44 -35.25
N PRO A 51 24.55 14.53 -36.01
CA PRO A 51 24.59 13.12 -35.67
C PRO A 51 25.43 12.90 -34.41
N LEU A 52 24.78 12.40 -33.35
CA LEU A 52 25.40 12.02 -32.08
C LEU A 52 25.40 10.50 -31.93
N ASN A 53 26.51 9.96 -31.42
CA ASN A 53 26.61 8.55 -31.04
C ASN A 53 26.24 8.33 -29.57
N GLU A 54 26.56 9.32 -28.72
CA GLU A 54 26.37 9.26 -27.28
C GLU A 54 25.78 10.58 -26.76
N VAL A 55 25.00 10.50 -25.69
CA VAL A 55 24.57 11.64 -24.88
C VAL A 55 24.95 11.36 -23.44
N ILE A 56 25.58 12.33 -22.80
CA ILE A 56 25.95 12.26 -21.39
C ILE A 56 24.79 12.88 -20.58
N VAL A 57 24.40 12.24 -19.50
CA VAL A 57 23.33 12.72 -18.62
C VAL A 57 23.85 12.87 -17.20
N HIS A 58 23.79 14.09 -16.70
CA HIS A 58 24.08 14.42 -15.31
C HIS A 58 22.77 14.39 -14.51
N LEU A 59 22.72 13.55 -13.48
CA LEU A 59 21.62 13.55 -12.53
C LEU A 59 21.91 14.57 -11.44
N ASP A 60 21.16 15.66 -11.41
CA ASP A 60 21.25 16.69 -10.39
C ASP A 60 20.15 16.47 -9.35
N THR A 61 20.56 16.12 -8.14
CA THR A 61 19.64 15.83 -7.04
C THR A 61 19.46 17.02 -6.10
N PRO A 62 18.28 17.20 -5.48
CA PRO A 62 18.08 18.23 -4.45
C PRO A 62 19.07 18.15 -3.29
N GLU A 63 19.70 16.99 -3.08
CA GLU A 63 20.71 16.73 -2.08
C GLU A 63 22.13 17.18 -2.47
N GLY A 64 22.36 17.59 -3.72
CA GLY A 64 23.63 18.16 -4.19
C GLY A 64 24.61 17.16 -4.84
N ASP A 65 24.17 15.94 -5.12
CA ASP A 65 24.98 14.96 -5.86
C ASP A 65 24.91 15.30 -7.37
N PHE A 66 25.86 16.09 -7.89
CA PHE A 66 26.03 16.33 -9.33
C PHE A 66 27.05 15.36 -9.97
N GLU A 67 27.61 14.42 -9.20
CA GLU A 67 28.66 13.50 -9.65
C GLU A 67 28.13 12.27 -10.40
N ASP A 68 26.80 12.10 -10.46
CA ASP A 68 26.16 10.98 -11.15
C ASP A 68 26.05 11.24 -12.65
N GLU A 69 27.05 10.74 -13.38
CA GLU A 69 27.11 10.78 -14.84
C GLU A 69 26.67 9.44 -15.47
N PHE A 70 25.81 9.52 -16.47
CA PHE A 70 25.33 8.37 -17.24
C PHE A 70 25.57 8.59 -18.72
N HIS A 71 26.32 7.68 -19.34
CA HIS A 71 26.57 7.67 -20.78
C HIS A 71 25.50 6.82 -21.48
N PHE A 72 24.80 7.44 -22.42
CA PHE A 72 23.76 6.76 -23.21
C PHE A 72 24.13 6.71 -24.68
N ASP A 73 24.17 5.51 -25.26
CA ASP A 73 24.12 5.37 -26.70
C ASP A 73 22.77 5.93 -27.22
N VAL A 74 22.82 6.76 -28.26
CA VAL A 74 21.62 7.36 -28.85
C VAL A 74 20.63 6.29 -29.35
N THR A 75 21.11 5.10 -29.71
CA THR A 75 20.26 3.95 -30.08
C THR A 75 19.45 3.41 -28.90
N ASP A 76 20.02 3.40 -27.69
CA ASP A 76 19.32 3.02 -26.45
C ASP A 76 18.28 4.08 -26.04
N LEU A 77 18.42 5.33 -26.50
CA LEU A 77 17.39 6.36 -26.31
C LEU A 77 16.26 6.26 -27.34
N LYS A 78 16.54 5.74 -28.55
CA LYS A 78 15.53 5.45 -29.59
C LYS A 78 14.70 4.22 -29.25
N MET A 79 15.32 3.21 -28.64
CA MET A 79 14.69 1.96 -28.23
C MET A 79 15.11 1.61 -26.80
N PRO A 80 14.59 2.33 -25.78
CA PRO A 80 15.02 2.07 -24.43
C PRO A 80 14.71 0.64 -24.02
N PRO A 81 15.65 -0.03 -23.35
CA PRO A 81 15.43 -1.39 -22.86
C PRO A 81 14.14 -1.43 -22.07
N ALA A 82 13.36 -2.48 -22.30
CA ALA A 82 12.06 -2.65 -21.69
C ALA A 82 12.21 -2.65 -20.17
N VAL A 83 11.93 -1.51 -19.54
CA VAL A 83 11.86 -1.45 -18.08
C VAL A 83 10.63 -2.24 -17.67
N PRO A 84 10.75 -3.20 -16.74
CA PRO A 84 9.60 -3.90 -16.22
C PRO A 84 8.60 -2.86 -15.72
N VAL A 85 7.50 -2.69 -16.47
CA VAL A 85 6.38 -1.88 -16.00
C VAL A 85 5.95 -2.55 -14.71
N LYS A 86 5.99 -1.81 -13.60
CA LYS A 86 5.48 -2.31 -12.32
C LYS A 86 4.03 -2.71 -12.59
N SER A 87 3.78 -4.02 -12.72
CA SER A 87 2.44 -4.51 -13.00
C SER A 87 1.54 -3.94 -11.91
N ASN A 88 0.39 -3.40 -12.30
CA ASN A 88 -0.56 -2.95 -11.30
C ASN A 88 -1.30 -4.17 -10.76
N GLY A 89 -0.56 -5.08 -10.14
CA GLY A 89 -1.06 -6.34 -9.59
C GLY A 89 -2.19 -6.10 -8.58
N ALA A 90 -2.30 -4.88 -8.02
CA ALA A 90 -3.43 -4.48 -7.21
C ALA A 90 -4.73 -4.33 -8.02
N ARG A 91 -4.67 -3.70 -9.20
CA ARG A 91 -5.80 -3.55 -10.11
C ARG A 91 -6.15 -4.89 -10.75
N GLU A 92 -5.16 -5.61 -11.27
CA GLU A 92 -5.37 -6.94 -11.88
C GLU A 92 -6.01 -7.92 -10.90
N ALA A 93 -5.56 -7.96 -9.63
CA ALA A 93 -6.18 -8.82 -8.62
C ALA A 93 -7.60 -8.39 -8.28
N ARG A 94 -7.90 -7.09 -8.24
CA ARG A 94 -9.27 -6.60 -8.01
C ARG A 94 -10.17 -6.98 -9.18
N ASP A 95 -9.72 -6.76 -10.41
CA ASP A 95 -10.47 -7.07 -11.63
C ASP A 95 -10.73 -8.58 -11.74
N ALA A 96 -9.76 -9.43 -11.39
CA ALA A 96 -9.93 -10.88 -11.32
C ALA A 96 -10.98 -11.29 -10.28
N VAL A 97 -10.99 -10.66 -9.10
CA VAL A 97 -12.00 -10.96 -8.07
C VAL A 97 -13.39 -10.47 -8.51
N ILE A 98 -13.48 -9.32 -9.19
CA ILE A 98 -14.72 -8.81 -9.78
C ILE A 98 -15.27 -9.76 -10.84
N ALA A 99 -14.41 -10.27 -11.73
CA ALA A 99 -14.82 -11.21 -12.76
C ALA A 99 -15.46 -12.49 -12.16
N ASN A 100 -14.95 -12.97 -11.03
CA ASN A 100 -15.43 -14.19 -10.38
C ASN A 100 -16.65 -14.00 -9.48
N PHE A 101 -16.77 -12.84 -8.81
CA PHE A 101 -17.77 -12.65 -7.73
C PHE A 101 -18.75 -11.49 -7.98
N GLY A 102 -18.54 -10.71 -9.03
CA GLY A 102 -19.37 -9.58 -9.45
C GLY A 102 -19.02 -8.26 -8.76
N GLN A 103 -19.02 -7.19 -9.55
CA GLN A 103 -18.60 -5.84 -9.12
C GLN A 103 -19.36 -5.35 -7.87
N LYS A 104 -20.69 -5.43 -7.86
CA LYS A 104 -21.53 -4.96 -6.75
C LYS A 104 -21.15 -5.61 -5.41
N ARG A 105 -20.77 -6.89 -5.43
CA ARG A 105 -20.38 -7.63 -4.22
C ARG A 105 -19.03 -7.13 -3.70
N ILE A 106 -18.08 -6.86 -4.59
CA ILE A 106 -16.74 -6.38 -4.23
C ILE A 106 -16.80 -4.95 -3.70
N GLU A 107 -17.58 -4.08 -4.34
CA GLU A 107 -17.84 -2.72 -3.85
C GLU A 107 -18.53 -2.73 -2.48
N HIS A 108 -19.45 -3.68 -2.25
CA HIS A 108 -20.08 -3.84 -0.94
C HIS A 108 -19.08 -4.23 0.15
N VAL A 109 -18.11 -5.11 -0.15
CA VAL A 109 -17.05 -5.48 0.80
C VAL A 109 -16.15 -4.29 1.11
N GLU A 110 -15.73 -3.54 0.09
CA GLU A 110 -14.89 -2.35 0.24
C GLU A 110 -15.61 -1.29 1.10
N SER A 111 -16.90 -1.05 0.82
CA SER A 111 -17.73 -0.12 1.59
C SER A 111 -17.96 -0.60 3.02
N LEU A 112 -18.16 -1.91 3.23
CA LEU A 112 -18.31 -2.50 4.55
C LEU A 112 -17.05 -2.30 5.41
N VAL A 113 -15.86 -2.48 4.82
CA VAL A 113 -14.59 -2.27 5.51
C VAL A 113 -14.49 -0.83 6.03
N GLU A 114 -14.79 0.15 5.18
CA GLU A 114 -14.77 1.56 5.57
C GLU A 114 -15.81 1.90 6.64
N PHE A 115 -17.07 1.49 6.39
CA PHE A 115 -18.18 1.73 7.29
C PHE A 115 -17.92 1.11 8.68
N TYR A 116 -17.50 -0.15 8.73
CA TYR A 116 -17.36 -0.87 9.98
C TYR A 116 -16.17 -0.38 10.81
N ALA A 117 -15.06 -0.03 10.17
CA ALA A 117 -13.93 0.61 10.86
C ALA A 117 -14.34 1.95 11.47
N GLY A 118 -15.09 2.77 10.72
CA GLY A 118 -15.65 4.03 11.22
C GLY A 118 -16.63 3.84 12.38
N HIS A 119 -17.49 2.82 12.29
CA HIS A 119 -18.43 2.45 13.35
C HIS A 119 -17.71 2.07 14.64
N LEU A 120 -16.74 1.15 14.58
CA LEU A 120 -15.97 0.70 15.74
C LEU A 120 -15.16 1.85 16.35
N LEU A 121 -14.52 2.68 15.52
CA LEU A 121 -13.79 3.85 16.00
C LEU A 121 -14.71 4.84 16.71
N SER A 122 -15.90 5.12 16.18
CA SER A 122 -16.89 5.99 16.80
C SER A 122 -17.31 5.48 18.19
N ARG A 123 -17.48 4.17 18.33
CA ARG A 123 -17.76 3.55 19.63
C ARG A 123 -16.59 3.70 20.59
N PHE A 124 -15.37 3.42 20.14
CA PHE A 124 -14.17 3.55 20.95
C PHE A 124 -13.95 5.00 21.43
N ARG A 125 -14.21 5.99 20.56
CA ARG A 125 -14.21 7.41 20.92
C ARG A 125 -15.15 7.72 22.07
N LYS A 126 -16.37 7.18 22.04
CA LYS A 126 -17.36 7.40 23.10
C LYS A 126 -16.97 6.72 24.40
N SER A 127 -16.48 5.48 24.36
CA SER A 127 -16.19 4.71 25.57
C SER A 127 -14.85 5.03 26.23
N HIS A 128 -13.85 5.44 25.45
CA HIS A 128 -12.47 5.66 25.94
C HIS A 128 -11.96 7.08 25.68
N GLN A 129 -12.87 8.01 25.36
CA GLN A 129 -12.57 9.42 25.12
C GLN A 129 -11.42 9.63 24.11
N TYR A 130 -11.33 8.76 23.10
CA TYR A 130 -10.25 8.83 22.12
C TYR A 130 -10.33 10.12 21.28
N THR A 131 -9.30 10.94 21.34
CA THR A 131 -9.21 12.24 20.63
C THR A 131 -8.27 12.21 19.41
N GLY A 132 -7.68 11.06 19.12
CA GLY A 132 -6.68 10.90 18.08
C GLY A 132 -7.24 10.83 16.64
N PRO A 133 -6.35 10.68 15.65
CA PRO A 133 -6.74 10.65 14.24
C PRO A 133 -7.58 9.41 13.90
N ALA A 134 -8.31 9.49 12.79
CA ALA A 134 -8.89 8.32 12.15
C ALA A 134 -7.86 7.64 11.22
N PRO A 135 -7.88 6.30 11.08
CA PRO A 135 -6.99 5.60 10.17
C PRO A 135 -7.34 5.91 8.71
N LYS A 136 -6.34 5.95 7.84
CA LYS A 136 -6.58 5.75 6.39
C LYS A 136 -6.94 4.28 6.18
N ILE A 137 -8.08 3.99 5.58
CA ILE A 137 -8.56 2.62 5.38
C ILE A 137 -8.23 2.20 3.95
N ARG A 138 -7.74 0.97 3.77
CA ARG A 138 -7.47 0.40 2.44
C ARG A 138 -7.90 -1.05 2.37
N THR A 139 -8.56 -1.41 1.28
CA THR A 139 -8.79 -2.81 0.92
C THR A 139 -7.79 -3.21 -0.17
N ARG A 140 -7.11 -4.33 0.00
CA ARG A 140 -6.15 -4.84 -0.99
C ARG A 140 -6.46 -6.30 -1.34
N TRP A 141 -6.73 -6.54 -2.61
CA TRP A 141 -7.10 -7.88 -3.11
C TRP A 141 -5.89 -8.78 -3.43
N HIS A 142 -4.69 -8.22 -3.56
CA HIS A 142 -3.46 -8.94 -3.95
C HIS A 142 -2.55 -9.35 -2.79
N THR A 143 -2.74 -8.77 -1.60
CA THR A 143 -1.85 -9.01 -0.45
C THR A 143 -2.31 -10.22 0.35
N LYS A 144 -1.35 -10.95 0.94
CA LYS A 144 -1.62 -12.18 1.70
C LYS A 144 -2.17 -11.92 3.11
N THR A 145 -1.83 -10.79 3.71
CA THR A 145 -2.13 -10.47 5.11
C THR A 145 -2.69 -9.08 5.27
N SER A 146 -3.55 -8.90 6.26
CA SER A 146 -4.01 -7.59 6.74
C SER A 146 -2.98 -7.01 7.72
N TRP A 147 -2.99 -5.69 7.93
CA TRP A 147 -2.15 -5.05 8.95
C TRP A 147 -2.68 -3.67 9.37
N GLY A 148 -2.50 -3.33 10.63
CA GLY A 148 -2.70 -2.01 11.22
C GLY A 148 -1.37 -1.31 11.52
N SER A 149 -1.34 0.01 11.41
CA SER A 149 -0.19 0.83 11.80
C SER A 149 -0.65 2.14 12.43
N ARG A 150 0.27 3.01 12.84
CA ARG A 150 -0.06 4.31 13.44
C ARG A 150 -0.98 5.20 12.58
N ASN A 151 -0.97 5.06 11.25
CA ASN A 151 -1.70 5.98 10.35
C ASN A 151 -2.76 5.33 9.46
N ARG A 152 -2.85 3.99 9.45
CA ARG A 152 -3.73 3.28 8.52
C ARG A 152 -4.07 1.88 9.01
N ILE A 153 -5.12 1.33 8.42
CA ILE A 153 -5.38 -0.11 8.42
C ILE A 153 -5.52 -0.59 6.97
N THR A 154 -4.98 -1.77 6.69
CA THR A 154 -5.13 -2.45 5.40
C THR A 154 -5.79 -3.80 5.62
N ILE A 155 -6.92 -4.02 4.94
CA ILE A 155 -7.65 -5.27 4.98
C ILE A 155 -7.41 -6.02 3.68
N SER A 156 -6.96 -7.27 3.79
CA SER A 156 -6.59 -8.11 2.66
C SER A 156 -7.51 -9.33 2.53
N PRO A 157 -8.75 -9.16 2.02
CA PRO A 157 -9.74 -10.23 2.04
C PRO A 157 -9.59 -11.22 0.87
N GLY A 158 -8.62 -11.05 -0.03
CA GLY A 158 -8.54 -11.79 -1.30
C GLY A 158 -8.59 -13.32 -1.17
N TYR A 159 -8.03 -13.89 -0.10
CA TYR A 159 -8.09 -15.33 0.14
C TYR A 159 -9.51 -15.86 0.43
N LEU A 160 -10.42 -15.01 0.90
CA LEU A 160 -11.83 -15.35 1.09
C LEU A 160 -12.59 -15.41 -0.23
N TYR A 161 -12.07 -14.76 -1.28
CA TYR A 161 -12.72 -14.61 -2.59
C TYR A 161 -11.92 -15.34 -3.66
N ARG A 162 -11.63 -16.62 -3.40
CA ARG A 162 -11.09 -17.56 -4.40
C ARG A 162 -12.19 -18.52 -4.87
N PRO A 163 -12.24 -18.92 -6.14
CA PRO A 163 -13.26 -19.83 -6.66
C PRO A 163 -13.34 -21.16 -5.88
N GLU A 164 -12.19 -21.65 -5.41
CA GLU A 164 -12.05 -22.92 -4.67
C GLU A 164 -12.38 -22.79 -3.18
N SER A 165 -12.72 -21.58 -2.72
CA SER A 165 -12.94 -21.25 -1.33
C SER A 165 -14.35 -21.70 -0.91
N ASN A 166 -14.44 -22.87 -0.27
CA ASN A 166 -15.71 -23.41 0.25
C ASN A 166 -16.38 -22.41 1.20
N TYR A 167 -17.61 -22.03 0.86
CA TYR A 167 -18.42 -20.98 1.51
C TYR A 167 -18.71 -21.23 3.01
N PHE A 168 -18.51 -22.46 3.52
CA PHE A 168 -19.03 -22.95 4.80
C PHE A 168 -17.98 -23.25 5.89
N GLY A 169 -16.72 -22.79 5.77
CA GLY A 169 -15.66 -23.21 6.69
C GLY A 169 -14.60 -22.17 7.05
N TYR A 170 -14.92 -20.88 7.07
CA TYR A 170 -13.92 -19.85 7.37
C TYR A 170 -13.66 -19.72 8.87
N THR A 171 -12.79 -20.57 9.40
CA THR A 171 -12.24 -20.34 10.75
C THR A 171 -11.33 -19.12 10.69
N PHE A 172 -11.63 -18.11 11.50
CA PHE A 172 -10.72 -17.01 11.73
C PHE A 172 -9.71 -17.45 12.78
N TRP A 173 -8.45 -17.50 12.39
CA TRP A 173 -7.36 -17.93 13.25
C TRP A 173 -6.64 -16.72 13.82
N GLU A 174 -6.57 -16.67 15.14
CA GLU A 174 -5.74 -15.73 15.88
C GLU A 174 -4.39 -16.33 16.24
N TYR A 175 -3.49 -15.48 16.76
CA TYR A 175 -2.16 -15.87 17.19
C TYR A 175 -2.20 -16.96 18.27
N GLN A 176 -1.19 -17.84 18.26
CA GLN A 176 -1.16 -19.04 19.10
C GLN A 176 -1.37 -18.75 20.59
N HIS A 177 -0.85 -17.64 21.10
CA HIS A 177 -0.96 -17.26 22.51
C HIS A 177 -2.31 -16.67 22.91
N VAL A 178 -3.13 -16.21 21.95
CA VAL A 178 -4.49 -15.69 22.22
C VAL A 178 -5.60 -16.60 21.69
N ARG A 179 -5.26 -17.63 20.90
CA ARG A 179 -6.21 -18.50 20.19
C ARG A 179 -7.28 -19.15 21.09
N GLN A 180 -6.95 -19.43 22.34
CA GLN A 180 -7.82 -20.12 23.31
C GLN A 180 -8.71 -19.16 24.11
N SER A 181 -8.56 -17.84 23.93
CA SER A 181 -9.38 -16.87 24.64
C SER A 181 -10.85 -17.01 24.23
N PRO A 182 -11.80 -17.13 25.17
CA PRO A 182 -13.23 -17.19 24.85
C PRO A 182 -13.77 -15.83 24.36
N LEU A 183 -13.02 -14.74 24.55
CA LEU A 183 -13.42 -13.40 24.17
C LEU A 183 -12.80 -12.94 22.84
N ILE A 184 -11.56 -13.32 22.57
CA ILE A 184 -10.80 -12.78 21.43
C ILE A 184 -10.01 -13.85 20.68
N GLY A 185 -10.20 -15.12 21.00
CA GLY A 185 -9.52 -16.24 20.35
C GLY A 185 -10.09 -16.58 18.98
N CYS A 186 -9.71 -17.75 18.48
CA CYS A 186 -10.19 -18.23 17.19
C CYS A 186 -11.70 -18.44 17.22
N PHE A 187 -12.36 -18.21 16.09
CA PHE A 187 -13.81 -18.43 15.98
C PHE A 187 -14.22 -18.87 14.56
N PHE A 188 -15.37 -19.52 14.47
CA PHE A 188 -15.98 -19.88 13.19
C PHE A 188 -16.70 -18.66 12.60
N SER A 189 -16.23 -18.18 11.44
CA SER A 189 -16.93 -17.11 10.73
C SER A 189 -18.13 -17.69 9.98
N LEU A 190 -19.34 -17.28 10.37
CA LEU A 190 -20.59 -17.70 9.73
C LEU A 190 -20.64 -17.40 8.22
N ASN A 191 -19.95 -16.34 7.79
CA ASN A 191 -19.81 -15.98 6.37
C ASN A 191 -18.57 -15.09 6.15
N ARG A 192 -18.26 -14.81 4.87
CA ARG A 192 -17.11 -13.96 4.46
C ARG A 192 -17.16 -12.56 5.07
N LEU A 193 -18.33 -11.93 5.15
CA LEU A 193 -18.45 -10.57 5.68
C LEU A 193 -18.17 -10.53 7.18
N ASN A 194 -18.57 -11.54 7.94
CA ASN A 194 -18.21 -11.66 9.35
C ASN A 194 -16.70 -11.83 9.53
N HIS A 195 -16.05 -12.58 8.64
CA HIS A 195 -14.59 -12.70 8.64
C HIS A 195 -13.91 -11.36 8.30
N VAL A 196 -14.42 -10.62 7.31
CA VAL A 196 -13.92 -9.28 6.96
C VAL A 196 -14.07 -8.31 8.14
N LYS A 197 -15.22 -8.33 8.83
CA LYS A 197 -15.43 -7.53 10.05
C LYS A 197 -14.43 -7.89 11.15
N ALA A 198 -14.07 -9.17 11.28
CA ALA A 198 -13.07 -9.62 12.23
C ALA A 198 -11.67 -9.09 11.90
N LEU A 199 -11.27 -9.14 10.63
CA LEU A 199 -10.02 -8.50 10.16
C LEU A 199 -10.03 -7.01 10.48
N VAL A 200 -11.14 -6.32 10.22
CA VAL A 200 -11.28 -4.88 10.54
C VAL A 200 -11.09 -4.62 12.03
N ALA A 201 -11.73 -5.39 12.90
CA ALA A 201 -11.57 -5.26 14.34
C ALA A 201 -10.11 -5.49 14.78
N HIS A 202 -9.47 -6.55 14.25
CA HIS A 202 -8.08 -6.90 14.54
C HIS A 202 -7.11 -5.77 14.16
N GLU A 203 -7.20 -5.27 12.93
CA GLU A 203 -6.29 -4.23 12.47
C GLU A 203 -6.59 -2.86 13.07
N LEU A 204 -7.86 -2.58 13.37
CA LEU A 204 -8.22 -1.36 14.10
C LEU A 204 -7.66 -1.40 15.53
N ALA A 205 -7.62 -2.56 16.18
CA ALA A 205 -7.00 -2.70 17.49
C ALA A 205 -5.50 -2.36 17.46
N HIS A 206 -4.77 -2.78 16.42
CA HIS A 206 -3.38 -2.35 16.20
C HIS A 206 -3.27 -0.84 16.01
N PHE A 207 -4.11 -0.25 15.16
CA PHE A 207 -4.11 1.20 14.95
C PHE A 207 -4.32 1.96 16.27
N LEU A 208 -5.29 1.53 17.09
CA LEU A 208 -5.61 2.16 18.36
C LEU A 208 -4.52 1.92 19.40
N GLN A 209 -3.88 0.74 19.42
CA GLN A 209 -2.71 0.46 20.25
C GLN A 209 -1.57 1.44 19.95
N PHE A 210 -1.21 1.63 18.68
CA PHE A 210 -0.16 2.59 18.28
C PHE A 210 -0.49 4.06 18.62
N ASN A 211 -1.77 4.33 18.91
CA ASN A 211 -2.31 5.65 19.22
C ASN A 211 -2.91 5.71 20.64
N SER A 212 -2.51 4.79 21.54
CA SER A 212 -3.09 4.64 22.89
C SER A 212 -3.02 5.93 23.72
N ARG A 213 -1.97 6.74 23.53
CA ARG A 213 -1.78 8.06 24.18
C ARG A 213 -2.93 9.05 23.97
N TYR A 214 -3.80 8.83 22.99
CA TYR A 214 -4.94 9.70 22.71
C TYR A 214 -6.25 9.22 23.37
N ALA A 215 -6.22 8.12 24.13
CA ALA A 215 -7.38 7.55 24.81
C ALA A 215 -7.14 7.45 26.32
N VAL A 216 -8.24 7.39 27.06
CA VAL A 216 -8.25 6.99 28.46
C VAL A 216 -8.31 5.46 28.51
N LEU A 217 -7.21 4.85 28.93
CA LEU A 217 -7.01 3.39 28.91
C LEU A 217 -6.45 2.91 30.26
N PRO A 218 -6.68 1.64 30.63
CA PRO A 218 -6.07 1.06 31.82
C PRO A 218 -4.54 1.03 31.70
N GLU A 219 -3.84 0.95 32.83
CA GLU A 219 -2.39 0.86 32.87
C GLU A 219 -1.92 -0.55 32.50
N LEU A 220 -1.74 -0.77 31.20
CA LEU A 220 -1.27 -2.03 30.59
C LEU A 220 -0.08 -1.77 29.67
N ASP A 221 0.66 -2.81 29.31
CA ASP A 221 1.69 -2.71 28.26
C ASP A 221 1.03 -2.63 26.86
N TYR A 222 1.12 -1.44 26.25
CA TYR A 222 0.68 -1.18 24.87
C TYR A 222 1.84 -1.21 23.85
N ALA A 223 3.08 -1.41 24.26
CA ALA A 223 4.22 -1.48 23.34
C ALA A 223 4.33 -2.86 22.66
N THR A 224 3.95 -3.92 23.37
CA THR A 224 4.03 -5.30 22.85
C THR A 224 2.91 -5.61 21.86
N ALA A 225 3.28 -5.97 20.63
CA ALA A 225 2.33 -6.42 19.62
C ALA A 225 1.56 -7.65 20.11
N HIS A 226 0.22 -7.61 20.02
CA HIS A 226 -0.67 -8.67 20.54
C HIS A 226 -0.49 -8.98 22.04
N GLY A 227 0.14 -8.07 22.80
CA GLY A 227 0.26 -8.11 24.26
C GLY A 227 -1.02 -7.67 24.97
N GLU A 228 -0.95 -7.45 26.28
CA GLU A 228 -2.11 -7.15 27.14
C GLU A 228 -2.91 -5.93 26.65
N GLY A 229 -2.22 -4.84 26.30
CA GLY A 229 -2.88 -3.62 25.82
C GLY A 229 -3.62 -3.84 24.49
N TRP A 230 -3.03 -4.59 23.56
CA TRP A 230 -3.70 -4.95 22.30
C TRP A 230 -4.90 -5.84 22.55
N GLN A 231 -4.76 -6.87 23.40
CA GLN A 231 -5.83 -7.80 23.73
C GLN A 231 -7.03 -7.09 24.37
N TYR A 232 -6.77 -6.12 25.26
CA TYR A 232 -7.79 -5.27 25.84
C TYR A 232 -8.55 -4.48 24.76
N ILE A 233 -7.85 -3.73 23.90
CA ILE A 233 -8.48 -2.95 22.82
C ILE A 233 -9.24 -3.87 21.86
N TYR A 234 -8.64 -5.02 21.52
CA TYR A 234 -9.25 -5.97 20.61
C TYR A 234 -10.55 -6.52 21.19
N SER A 235 -10.62 -6.85 22.49
CA SER A 235 -11.86 -7.29 23.14
C SER A 235 -13.01 -6.30 22.98
N ILE A 236 -12.71 -5.00 22.96
CA ILE A 236 -13.69 -3.91 22.76
C ILE A 236 -14.13 -3.85 21.29
N THR A 237 -13.18 -3.81 20.36
CA THR A 237 -13.48 -3.72 18.92
C THR A 237 -14.15 -5.00 18.38
N ARG A 238 -13.91 -6.13 19.03
CA ARG A 238 -14.43 -7.45 18.70
C ARG A 238 -15.80 -7.74 19.32
N ALA A 239 -16.20 -6.99 20.35
CA ALA A 239 -17.38 -7.26 21.18
C ALA A 239 -18.67 -7.49 20.38
N ASP A 240 -18.92 -6.71 19.33
CA ASP A 240 -20.13 -6.87 18.52
C ASP A 240 -20.16 -8.19 17.75
N LEU A 241 -19.00 -8.67 17.31
CA LEU A 241 -18.91 -9.93 16.56
C LEU A 241 -19.13 -11.13 17.46
N ASN A 242 -18.71 -11.06 18.73
CA ASN A 242 -18.94 -12.12 19.70
C ASN A 242 -20.44 -12.35 19.99
N ARG A 243 -21.26 -11.30 19.93
CA ARG A 243 -22.72 -11.40 20.10
C ARG A 243 -23.39 -12.23 19.00
N TYR A 244 -22.76 -12.34 17.83
CA TYR A 244 -23.26 -13.16 16.72
C TYR A 244 -22.69 -14.58 16.70
N ILE A 245 -21.72 -14.89 17.55
CA ILE A 245 -21.06 -16.20 17.63
C ILE A 245 -21.56 -17.00 18.82
N ASN A 246 -21.95 -16.31 19.90
CA ASN A 246 -22.42 -16.92 21.15
C ASN A 246 -23.96 -16.99 21.26
N ASN A 247 -24.69 -16.67 20.18
CA ASN A 247 -26.14 -16.88 20.02
C ASN A 247 -26.37 -17.81 18.84
#